data_AF-A0AAN8QA27-F1
#
_entry.id   AF-A0AAN8QA27-F1
#
_cell.length_a   1.000
_cell.length_b   1.000
_cell.length_c   1.000
_cell.angle_alpha   90.00
_cell.angle_beta   90.00
_cell.angle_gamma   90.00
#
_symmetry.space_group_name_H-M   'P 1'
#
loop_
_entity.id
_entity.type
_entity.pdbx_description
1 polymer ?
#
loop_
_entity_poly.entity_id
_entity_poly.type
_entity_poly.pdbx_seq_one_letter_code
_entity_poly.pdbx_strand_id
1 'polypeptide(L)'
;QATSRIKKRNIFFSDLSGITTFFSRSPKRTSILDQTVARRLPRPSSTRWNFNSRVVNTVYENRDDLIVCFEAIRTGSLGSFDQLTVREASGYVRMLHDEDFIFFLRLFHKIMPHVDILYQKLQKKDIDAVFIKRALDSFTSSVQAIRDSSQQQLQEATGAKRP
;
A
#
# COMPACT_ATOMS: atom_id res chain seq x y z
N GLN A 1 -2.60 12.56 -20.98
CA GLN A 1 -2.03 12.78 -19.63
C GLN A 1 -2.84 12.15 -18.49
N ALA A 2 -4.18 12.03 -18.57
CA ALA A 2 -4.98 11.34 -17.55
C ALA A 2 -4.83 9.80 -17.57
N THR A 3 -4.67 9.21 -18.77
CA THR A 3 -4.52 7.77 -18.98
C THR A 3 -3.24 7.17 -18.37
N SER A 4 -2.12 7.91 -18.37
CA SER A 4 -0.87 7.45 -17.75
C SER A 4 -0.96 7.39 -16.22
N ARG A 5 -1.69 8.33 -15.60
CA ARG A 5 -1.91 8.35 -14.14
C ARG A 5 -2.75 7.17 -13.67
N ILE A 6 -3.78 6.80 -14.44
CA ILE A 6 -4.63 5.62 -14.17
C ILE A 6 -3.80 4.33 -14.32
N LYS A 7 -2.90 4.26 -15.30
CA LYS A 7 -1.97 3.12 -15.47
C LYS A 7 -1.02 2.97 -14.27
N LYS A 8 -0.38 4.05 -13.83
CA LYS A 8 0.52 4.02 -12.66
C LYS A 8 -0.19 3.53 -11.38
N ARG A 9 -1.43 4.00 -11.15
CA ARG A 9 -2.26 3.50 -10.05
C ARG A 9 -2.52 1.99 -10.15
N ASN A 10 -2.86 1.48 -11.33
CA ASN A 10 -3.14 0.06 -11.50
C ASN A 10 -1.88 -0.79 -11.27
N ILE A 11 -0.72 -0.30 -11.72
CA ILE A 11 0.58 -0.93 -11.46
C ILE A 11 0.83 -0.99 -9.96
N PHE A 12 0.67 0.13 -9.24
CA PHE A 12 0.83 0.17 -7.78
C PHE A 12 -0.01 -0.89 -7.02
N PHE A 13 -1.28 -1.06 -7.36
CA PHE A 13 -2.10 -2.10 -6.70
C PHE A 13 -1.73 -3.53 -7.14
N SER A 14 -1.24 -3.68 -8.38
CA SER A 14 -0.68 -4.96 -8.85
C SER A 14 0.58 -5.32 -8.08
N ASP A 15 1.45 -4.35 -7.84
CA ASP A 15 2.69 -4.47 -7.07
C ASP A 15 2.42 -4.90 -5.63
N LEU A 16 1.48 -4.23 -4.95
CA LEU A 16 1.01 -4.61 -3.62
C LEU A 16 0.47 -6.05 -3.56
N SER A 17 -0.35 -6.42 -4.55
CA SER A 17 -0.87 -7.77 -4.67
C SER A 17 0.26 -8.79 -4.94
N GLY A 18 1.27 -8.38 -5.70
CA GLY A 18 2.48 -9.14 -5.96
C GLY A 18 3.20 -9.53 -4.67
N ILE A 19 3.43 -8.58 -3.76
CA ILE A 19 4.05 -8.85 -2.45
C ILE A 19 3.28 -9.95 -1.69
N THR A 20 1.95 -9.82 -1.59
CA THR A 20 1.14 -10.82 -0.87
C THR A 20 1.19 -12.20 -1.53
N THR A 21 1.19 -12.23 -2.87
CA THR A 21 1.25 -13.46 -3.67
C THR A 21 2.60 -14.14 -3.54
N PHE A 22 3.68 -13.36 -3.52
CA PHE A 22 5.05 -13.85 -3.34
C PHE A 22 5.15 -14.64 -2.03
N PHE A 23 4.74 -14.08 -0.89
CA PHE A 23 4.86 -14.79 0.39
C PHE A 23 3.91 -15.98 0.50
N SER A 24 2.63 -15.82 0.12
CA SER A 24 1.62 -16.88 0.26
C SER A 24 1.92 -18.16 -0.53
N ARG A 25 2.72 -18.08 -1.60
CA ARG A 25 3.09 -19.23 -2.43
C ARG A 25 4.25 -20.07 -1.88
N SER A 26 4.88 -19.69 -0.75
CA SER A 26 5.95 -20.50 -0.16
C SER A 26 5.98 -20.38 1.37
N PRO A 27 5.86 -21.51 2.09
CA PRO A 27 6.04 -21.54 3.53
C PRO A 27 7.43 -21.05 3.96
N LYS A 28 8.47 -21.35 3.17
CA LYS A 28 9.85 -20.90 3.44
C LYS A 28 9.95 -19.38 3.37
N ARG A 29 9.37 -18.74 2.35
CA ARG A 29 9.33 -17.27 2.23
C ARG A 29 8.52 -16.65 3.37
N THR A 30 7.42 -17.29 3.75
CA THR A 30 6.58 -16.83 4.87
C THR A 30 7.33 -16.91 6.21
N SER A 31 8.13 -17.96 6.43
CA SER A 31 8.96 -18.08 7.64
C SER A 31 9.99 -16.97 7.75
N ILE A 32 10.63 -16.58 6.64
CA ILE A 32 11.53 -15.41 6.64
C ILE A 32 10.74 -14.14 6.93
N LEU A 33 9.59 -13.95 6.28
CA LEU A 33 8.73 -12.80 6.57
C LEU A 33 8.40 -12.71 8.07
N ASP A 34 8.04 -13.82 8.72
CA ASP A 34 7.71 -13.86 10.15
C ASP A 34 8.93 -13.55 11.06
N GLN A 35 10.16 -13.83 10.60
CA GLN A 35 11.40 -13.50 11.32
C GLN A 35 11.77 -12.03 11.20
N THR A 36 11.55 -11.42 10.03
CA THR A 36 11.90 -10.00 9.78
C THR A 36 10.78 -9.01 10.13
N VAL A 37 9.53 -9.40 9.93
CA VAL A 37 8.37 -8.54 10.13
C VAL A 37 7.55 -9.12 11.29
N ALA A 38 7.63 -8.49 12.47
CA ALA A 38 6.92 -8.95 13.67
C ALA A 38 5.37 -8.98 13.52
N ARG A 39 4.82 -8.38 12.45
CA ARG A 39 3.40 -8.37 12.09
C ARG A 39 3.17 -9.03 10.73
N ARG A 40 2.37 -10.09 10.68
CA ARG A 40 2.08 -10.79 9.41
C ARG A 40 1.37 -9.88 8.41
N LEU A 41 1.73 -9.98 7.13
CA LEU A 41 0.94 -9.40 6.04
C LEU A 41 -0.51 -9.91 6.10
N PRO A 42 -1.51 -9.04 5.87
CA PRO A 42 -2.91 -9.42 5.94
C PRO A 42 -3.22 -10.48 4.87
N ARG A 43 -3.96 -11.51 5.28
CA ARG A 43 -4.51 -12.49 4.35
C ARG A 43 -5.54 -11.82 3.43
N PRO A 44 -5.72 -12.30 2.19
CA PRO A 44 -6.82 -11.88 1.33
C PRO A 44 -8.18 -11.90 2.06
N SER A 45 -8.89 -10.77 2.10
CA SER A 45 -10.24 -10.69 2.67
C SER A 45 -11.30 -10.90 1.61
N SER A 46 -12.51 -11.32 2.03
CA SER A 46 -13.64 -11.60 1.14
C SER A 46 -14.12 -10.39 0.33
N THR A 47 -13.81 -9.16 0.75
CA THR A 47 -14.10 -7.95 -0.02
C THR A 47 -12.85 -7.19 -0.44
N ARG A 48 -12.84 -6.76 -1.70
CA ARG A 48 -11.68 -6.17 -2.39
C ARG A 48 -11.18 -4.87 -1.75
N TRP A 49 -12.09 -4.04 -1.20
CA TRP A 49 -11.71 -2.79 -0.54
C TRP A 49 -11.00 -3.02 0.78
N ASN A 50 -11.52 -3.90 1.63
CA ASN A 50 -10.89 -4.27 2.89
C ASN A 50 -9.51 -4.91 2.65
N PHE A 51 -9.38 -5.70 1.57
CA PHE A 51 -8.08 -6.24 1.18
C PHE A 51 -7.09 -5.14 0.80
N ASN A 52 -7.48 -4.24 -0.10
CA ASN A 52 -6.62 -3.14 -0.54
C ASN A 52 -6.25 -2.22 0.63
N SER A 53 -7.20 -1.86 1.51
CA SER A 53 -6.94 -1.05 2.69
C SER A 53 -5.90 -1.70 3.59
N ARG A 54 -6.12 -2.97 3.95
CA ARG A 54 -5.21 -3.71 4.83
C ARG A 54 -3.82 -3.85 4.21
N VAL A 55 -3.72 -4.23 2.94
CA VAL A 55 -2.42 -4.41 2.27
C VAL A 55 -1.66 -3.09 2.16
N VAL A 56 -2.32 -2.00 1.76
CA VAL A 56 -1.70 -0.66 1.71
C VAL A 56 -1.14 -0.28 3.08
N ASN A 57 -1.95 -0.40 4.14
CA ASN A 57 -1.54 0.00 5.48
C ASN A 57 -0.41 -0.88 6.01
N THR A 58 -0.49 -2.20 5.84
CA THR A 58 0.57 -3.09 6.32
C THR A 58 1.88 -2.90 5.57
N VAL A 59 1.85 -2.73 4.24
CA VAL A 59 3.07 -2.45 3.47
C VAL A 59 3.65 -1.09 3.84
N TYR A 60 2.81 -0.08 4.11
CA TYR A 60 3.27 1.22 4.59
C TYR A 60 3.95 1.13 5.96
N GLU A 61 3.31 0.49 6.94
CA GLU A 61 3.81 0.36 8.31
C GLU A 61 5.08 -0.48 8.42
N ASN A 62 5.26 -1.48 7.56
CA ASN A 62 6.36 -2.45 7.63
C ASN A 62 7.30 -2.34 6.43
N ARG A 63 7.34 -1.19 5.74
CA ARG A 63 8.10 -1.02 4.50
C ARG A 63 9.58 -1.35 4.69
N ASP A 64 10.20 -0.84 5.74
CA ASP A 64 11.63 -1.00 5.97
C ASP A 64 11.96 -2.45 6.36
N ASP A 65 11.13 -3.09 7.18
CA ASP A 65 11.26 -4.52 7.51
C ASP A 65 11.07 -5.41 6.27
N LEU A 66 10.16 -5.04 5.35
CA LEU A 66 10.00 -5.72 4.07
C LEU A 66 11.25 -5.59 3.20
N ILE A 67 11.89 -4.43 3.17
CA ILE A 67 13.17 -4.24 2.46
C ILE A 67 14.22 -5.18 3.04
N VAL A 68 14.37 -5.21 4.37
CA VAL A 68 15.31 -6.13 5.04
C VAL A 68 14.99 -7.59 4.71
N CYS A 69 13.70 -7.97 4.73
CA CYS A 69 13.25 -9.31 4.37
C CYS A 69 13.63 -9.70 2.94
N PHE A 70 13.37 -8.83 1.95
CA PHE A 70 13.69 -9.12 0.57
C PHE A 70 15.20 -9.11 0.31
N GLU A 71 15.96 -8.28 1.03
CA GLU A 71 17.42 -8.31 0.97
C GLU A 71 17.99 -9.61 1.54
N ALA A 72 17.42 -10.13 2.63
CA ALA A 72 17.83 -11.41 3.17
C ALA A 72 17.57 -12.58 2.19
N ILE A 73 16.43 -12.53 1.48
CA ILE A 73 16.12 -13.51 0.42
C ILE A 73 17.10 -13.39 -0.76
N ARG A 74 17.41 -12.16 -1.20
CA ARG A 74 18.26 -11.92 -2.37
C ARG A 74 19.74 -12.24 -2.10
N THR A 75 20.23 -11.95 -0.90
CA THR A 75 21.62 -12.21 -0.49
C THR A 75 21.84 -13.63 0.03
N GLY A 76 20.76 -14.35 0.32
CA GLY A 76 20.79 -15.70 0.87
C GLY A 76 21.16 -15.76 2.36
N SER A 77 21.15 -14.61 3.07
CA SER A 77 21.58 -14.53 4.47
C SER A 77 20.68 -15.32 5.44
N LEU A 78 19.41 -15.52 5.09
CA LEU A 78 18.44 -16.32 5.86
C LEU A 78 18.03 -17.62 5.16
N GLY A 79 18.83 -18.06 4.17
CA GLY A 79 18.68 -19.34 3.49
C GLY A 79 18.80 -19.25 1.97
N SER A 80 19.07 -20.39 1.34
CA SER A 80 19.18 -20.49 -0.13
C SER A 80 17.82 -20.50 -0.83
N PHE A 81 17.70 -19.75 -1.92
CA PHE A 81 16.51 -19.68 -2.77
C PHE A 81 16.87 -19.93 -4.23
N ASP A 82 15.89 -20.36 -5.03
CA ASP A 82 16.06 -20.48 -6.46
C ASP A 82 16.26 -19.11 -7.13
N GLN A 83 16.84 -19.12 -8.33
CA GLN A 83 17.19 -17.89 -9.04
C GLN A 83 15.98 -17.01 -9.39
N LEU A 84 14.80 -17.61 -9.60
CA LEU A 84 13.58 -16.84 -9.86
C LEU A 84 13.16 -16.08 -8.60
N THR A 85 13.12 -16.75 -7.45
CA THR A 85 12.80 -16.11 -6.17
C THR A 85 13.77 -14.98 -5.83
N VAL A 86 15.08 -15.18 -6.03
CA VAL A 86 16.12 -14.15 -5.81
C VAL A 86 15.90 -12.95 -6.73
N ARG A 87 15.57 -13.19 -8.01
CA ARG A 87 15.28 -12.13 -8.98
C ARG A 87 14.00 -11.36 -8.62
N GLU A 88 12.93 -12.05 -8.22
CA GLU A 88 11.69 -11.41 -7.76
C GLU A 88 11.95 -10.53 -6.52
N ALA A 89 12.67 -11.05 -5.52
CA ALA A 89 13.04 -10.28 -4.33
C ALA A 89 13.85 -9.02 -4.69
N SER A 90 14.78 -9.12 -5.63
CA SER A 90 15.52 -7.98 -6.18
C SER A 90 14.60 -6.92 -6.79
N GLY A 91 13.55 -7.36 -7.50
CA GLY A 91 12.52 -6.48 -8.05
C GLY A 91 11.75 -5.75 -6.95
N TYR A 92 11.33 -6.45 -5.91
CA TYR A 92 10.60 -5.85 -4.79
C TYR A 92 11.45 -4.84 -4.00
N VAL A 93 12.74 -5.09 -3.78
CA VAL A 93 13.63 -4.10 -3.14
C VAL A 93 13.64 -2.79 -3.96
N ARG A 94 13.88 -2.89 -5.27
CA ARG A 94 13.89 -1.70 -6.16
C ARG A 94 12.57 -0.96 -6.14
N MET A 95 11.47 -1.69 -6.20
CA MET A 95 10.11 -1.15 -6.15
C MET A 95 9.81 -0.44 -4.81
N LEU A 96 10.21 -1.01 -3.68
CA LEU A 96 10.02 -0.39 -2.37
C LEU A 96 10.84 0.89 -2.19
N HIS A 97 11.94 1.06 -2.94
CA HIS A 97 12.72 2.29 -3.03
C HIS A 97 12.27 3.26 -4.12
N ASP A 98 11.32 2.89 -4.98
CA ASP A 98 10.85 3.75 -6.06
C ASP A 98 9.99 4.91 -5.51
N GLU A 99 10.31 6.13 -5.93
CA GLU A 99 9.66 7.35 -5.44
C GLU A 99 8.17 7.43 -5.82
N ASP A 100 7.80 6.98 -7.02
CA ASP A 100 6.39 6.94 -7.43
C ASP A 100 5.62 5.93 -6.56
N PHE A 101 6.18 4.74 -6.33
CA PHE A 101 5.58 3.75 -5.46
C PHE A 101 5.41 4.27 -4.02
N ILE A 102 6.45 4.88 -3.44
CA ILE A 102 6.40 5.46 -2.09
C ILE A 102 5.37 6.58 -2.01
N PHE A 103 5.29 7.43 -3.04
CA PHE A 103 4.28 8.49 -3.12
C PHE A 103 2.87 7.91 -3.11
N PHE A 104 2.59 6.92 -3.97
CA PHE A 104 1.28 6.28 -4.00
C PHE A 104 0.97 5.54 -2.68
N LEU A 105 1.97 4.88 -2.08
CA LEU A 105 1.82 4.19 -0.81
C LEU A 105 1.40 5.15 0.32
N ARG A 106 2.09 6.29 0.44
CA ARG A 106 1.75 7.36 1.40
C ARG A 106 0.35 7.93 1.14
N LEU A 107 0.04 8.22 -0.13
CA LEU A 107 -1.24 8.78 -0.51
C LEU A 107 -2.40 7.83 -0.17
N PHE A 108 -2.28 6.57 -0.57
CA PHE A 108 -3.32 5.58 -0.30
C PHE A 108 -3.40 5.24 1.18
N HIS A 109 -2.30 5.21 1.93
CA HIS A 109 -2.34 5.04 3.39
C HIS A 109 -3.20 6.12 4.07
N LYS A 110 -3.12 7.39 3.62
CA LYS A 110 -3.99 8.46 4.12
C LYS A 110 -5.46 8.28 3.70
N ILE A 111 -5.73 7.78 2.48
CA ILE A 111 -7.09 7.64 1.94
C ILE A 111 -7.83 6.42 2.52
N MET A 112 -7.14 5.30 2.74
CA MET A 112 -7.76 4.01 3.08
C MET A 112 -8.61 4.03 4.36
N PRO A 113 -8.22 4.72 5.47
CA PRO A 113 -9.09 4.85 6.64
C PRO A 113 -10.44 5.49 6.33
N HIS A 114 -10.48 6.48 5.43
CA HIS A 114 -11.74 7.11 5.01
C HIS A 114 -12.58 6.18 4.13
N VAL A 115 -11.93 5.35 3.30
CA VAL A 115 -12.60 4.30 2.53
C VAL A 115 -13.22 3.26 3.47
N ASP A 116 -12.51 2.85 4.52
CA ASP A 116 -13.02 1.90 5.51
C ASP A 116 -14.22 2.44 6.27
N ILE A 117 -14.16 3.71 6.71
CA ILE A 117 -15.30 4.39 7.37
C ILE A 117 -16.51 4.45 6.43
N LEU A 118 -16.29 4.84 5.16
CA LEU A 118 -17.36 4.91 4.17
C LEU A 118 -17.98 3.52 3.96
N TYR A 119 -17.15 2.49 3.81
CA TYR A 119 -17.60 1.12 3.64
C TYR A 119 -18.43 0.62 4.84
N GLN A 120 -17.97 0.86 6.07
CA GLN A 120 -18.72 0.51 7.28
C GLN A 120 -20.07 1.22 7.36
N LYS A 121 -20.13 2.51 6.97
CA LYS A 121 -21.39 3.26 6.89
C LYS A 121 -22.35 2.64 5.88
N LEU A 122 -21.85 2.23 4.70
CA LEU A 122 -22.65 1.66 3.63
C LEU A 122 -23.10 0.20 3.89
N GLN A 123 -22.48 -0.51 4.83
CA GLN A 123 -22.90 -1.86 5.21
C GLN A 123 -24.06 -1.92 6.21
N LYS A 124 -24.50 -0.79 6.77
CA LYS A 124 -25.63 -0.75 7.69
C LYS A 124 -26.90 -1.21 6.96
N LYS A 125 -27.70 -2.06 7.62
CA LYS A 125 -28.90 -2.68 7.03
C LYS A 125 -30.05 -1.69 6.80
N ASP A 126 -30.06 -0.59 7.54
CA ASP A 126 -31.07 0.45 7.48
C ASP A 126 -30.39 1.77 7.12
N ILE A 127 -30.23 1.99 5.81
CA ILE A 127 -29.65 3.23 5.25
C ILE A 127 -30.62 3.83 4.25
N ASP A 128 -30.79 5.15 4.33
CA ASP A 128 -31.56 5.93 3.36
C ASP A 128 -30.63 6.70 2.40
N ALA A 129 -31.21 7.26 1.34
CA ALA A 129 -30.47 8.04 0.35
C ALA A 129 -29.82 9.31 0.95
N VAL A 130 -30.40 9.89 1.99
CA VAL A 130 -29.88 11.10 2.64
C VAL A 130 -28.61 10.76 3.43
N PHE A 131 -28.61 9.65 4.16
CA PHE A 131 -27.47 9.12 4.88
C PHE A 131 -26.33 8.75 3.92
N ILE A 132 -26.64 8.06 2.82
CA ILE A 132 -25.64 7.72 1.78
C ILE A 132 -25.00 8.99 1.23
N LYS A 133 -25.80 10.00 0.87
CA LYS A 133 -25.28 11.28 0.38
C LYS A 133 -24.35 11.94 1.39
N ARG A 134 -24.76 12.05 2.66
CA ARG A 134 -23.91 12.62 3.73
C ARG A 134 -22.60 11.85 3.92
N ALA A 135 -22.64 10.52 3.82
CA ALA A 135 -21.45 9.69 3.93
C ALA A 135 -20.47 9.94 2.75
N LEU A 136 -20.98 10.09 1.54
CA LEU A 136 -20.20 10.43 0.35
C LEU A 136 -19.63 11.85 0.40
N ASP A 137 -20.42 12.82 0.86
CA ASP A 137 -19.97 14.21 1.02
C ASP A 137 -18.82 14.27 2.04
N SER A 138 -18.98 13.62 3.20
CA SER A 138 -17.94 13.51 4.22
C SER A 138 -16.66 12.86 3.68
N PHE A 139 -16.78 11.76 2.92
CA PHE A 139 -15.63 11.11 2.29
C PHE A 139 -14.93 12.05 1.30
N THR A 140 -15.70 12.73 0.45
CA THR A 140 -15.18 13.66 -0.56
C THR A 140 -14.43 14.82 0.10
N SER A 141 -14.98 15.41 1.17
CA SER A 141 -14.30 16.46 1.94
C SER A 141 -12.98 15.96 2.56
N SER A 142 -12.95 14.75 3.11
CA SER A 142 -11.71 14.18 3.65
C SER A 142 -10.65 13.97 2.58
N VAL A 143 -11.02 13.44 1.40
CA VAL A 143 -10.09 13.25 0.28
C VAL A 143 -9.58 14.60 -0.26
N GLN A 144 -10.44 15.63 -0.29
CA GLN A 144 -10.03 16.98 -0.69
C GLN A 144 -9.01 17.57 0.31
N ALA A 145 -9.24 17.42 1.61
CA ALA A 145 -8.28 17.87 2.63
C ALA A 145 -6.91 17.16 2.52
N ILE A 146 -6.90 15.86 2.18
CA ILE A 146 -5.66 15.10 1.92
C ILE A 146 -4.94 15.68 0.70
N ARG A 147 -5.67 16.04 -0.35
CA ARG A 147 -5.09 16.65 -1.54
C ARG A 147 -4.46 18.00 -1.22
N ASP A 148 -5.19 18.87 -0.52
CA ASP A 148 -4.75 20.24 -0.23
C ASP A 148 -3.50 20.24 0.65
N SER A 149 -3.49 19.40 1.70
CA SER A 149 -2.31 19.21 2.56
C SER A 149 -1.10 18.66 1.79
N SER A 150 -1.32 17.71 0.87
CA SER A 150 -0.23 17.17 0.04
C SER A 150 0.36 18.25 -0.88
N GLN A 151 -0.45 19.17 -1.40
CA GLN A 151 0.02 20.28 -2.23
C GLN A 151 0.81 21.32 -1.44
N GLN A 152 0.42 21.61 -0.19
CA GLN A 152 1.18 22.49 0.70
C GLN A 152 2.58 21.94 1.02
N GLN A 153 2.68 20.65 1.35
CA GLN A 153 3.98 20.00 1.61
C GLN A 153 4.94 20.09 0.41
N LEU A 154 4.41 20.03 -0.82
CA LEU A 154 5.19 20.20 -2.07
C LEU A 154 5.65 21.65 -2.30
N GLN A 155 4.83 22.64 -1.92
CA GLN A 155 5.19 24.05 -2.03
C GLN A 155 6.26 24.45 -0.99
N GLU A 156 6.19 23.93 0.23
CA GLU A 156 7.19 24.18 1.26
C GLU A 156 8.56 23.55 0.92
N ALA A 157 8.54 22.32 0.40
CA ALA A 157 9.77 21.63 -0.03
C ALA A 157 10.46 22.28 -1.24
N THR A 158 9.71 23.01 -2.08
CA THR A 158 10.26 23.73 -3.24
C THR A 158 10.60 25.20 -2.92
N GLY A 159 9.93 25.81 -1.94
CA GLY A 159 10.22 27.15 -1.44
C GLY A 159 11.49 27.26 -0.58
N ALA A 160 11.86 26.19 0.14
CA ALA A 160 13.07 26.14 0.96
C ALA A 160 14.39 25.98 0.16
N LYS A 161 14.33 25.97 -1.18
CA LYS A 161 15.47 25.68 -2.08
C LYS A 161 15.93 26.88 -2.90
N ARG A 162 15.75 28.12 -2.42
CA ARG A 162 16.44 29.30 -2.98
C ARG A 162 17.54 29.75 -2.01
N PRO A 163 18.81 29.87 -2.47
CA PRO A 163 19.84 30.58 -1.72
C PRO A 163 19.51 32.06 -1.58
#